data_AF-A0A4D6MM40-F1
#
_entry.id   AF-A0A4D6MM40-F1
#
_cell.length_a   1.000
_cell.length_b   1.000
_cell.length_c   1.000
_cell.angle_alpha   90.00
_cell.angle_beta   90.00
_cell.angle_gamma   90.00
#
_symmetry.space_group_name_H-M   'P 1'
#
loop_
_entity.id
_entity.type
_entity.pdbx_description
1 polymer ?
#
loop_
_entity_poly.entity_id
_entity_poly.type
_entity_poly.pdbx_seq_one_letter_code
_entity_poly.pdbx_strand_id
1 'polypeptide(L)'
;MSDPKTRTRTYDPYKDLDAPIRNLYHLPTSPEFLFVEEARRKRRSWGENLTFYTGCGYLAGALGGGGSGLVEGVRAFESGDTAKLRINRVLNAAGHSGRVWGNRVGILGLLYAGIESGIEAARDADDVWNSVAAGLGTGALYRAARGVRSAAVAGAVGGVVVGMAVAGKQALKRYVPI
;
A
#
# COMPACT_ATOMS: atom_id res chain seq x y z
N MET A 1 24.62 28.28 22.81
CA MET A 1 23.50 27.67 23.57
C MET A 1 23.17 26.35 22.87
N SER A 2 23.75 25.24 23.31
CA SER A 2 23.62 23.92 22.68
C SER A 2 22.39 23.19 23.26
N ASP A 3 21.44 22.83 22.40
CA ASP A 3 20.23 22.09 22.76
C ASP A 3 20.58 20.61 23.11
N PRO A 4 20.28 20.10 24.31
CA PRO A 4 20.80 18.82 24.82
C PRO A 4 20.23 17.54 24.17
N LYS A 5 19.56 17.63 23.00
CA LYS A 5 18.88 16.48 22.36
C LYS A 5 19.41 16.06 20.99
N THR A 6 20.46 16.69 20.46
CA THR A 6 21.05 16.26 19.19
C THR A 6 22.16 15.25 19.47
N ARG A 7 21.89 13.96 19.27
CA ARG A 7 22.95 12.93 19.26
C ARG A 7 23.92 13.29 18.13
N THR A 8 25.20 13.45 18.44
CA THR A 8 26.26 13.74 17.48
C THR A 8 27.25 12.57 17.45
N ARG A 9 27.79 12.27 16.27
CA ARG A 9 28.85 11.29 16.06
C ARG A 9 30.14 12.04 15.75
N THR A 10 31.12 11.90 16.62
CA THR A 10 32.44 12.49 16.42
C THR A 10 33.24 11.63 15.42
N TYR A 11 33.61 12.19 14.27
CA TYR A 11 34.48 11.55 13.29
C TYR A 11 35.64 12.48 12.96
N ASP A 12 36.76 12.32 13.66
CA ASP A 12 37.96 13.14 13.51
C ASP A 12 39.12 12.31 12.92
N PRO A 13 39.43 12.45 11.61
CA PRO A 13 40.54 11.75 10.97
C PRO A 13 41.92 12.34 11.31
N TYR A 14 41.99 13.51 11.94
CA TYR A 14 43.24 14.22 12.25
C TYR A 14 43.43 14.47 13.75
N LYS A 15 42.83 13.63 14.60
CA LYS A 15 42.93 13.67 16.07
C LYS A 15 44.38 13.80 16.61
N ASP A 16 45.36 13.34 15.84
CA ASP A 16 46.78 13.34 16.20
C ASP A 16 47.52 14.63 15.78
N LEU A 17 46.88 15.50 14.99
CA LEU A 17 47.37 16.83 14.64
C LEU A 17 46.57 17.88 15.43
N ASP A 18 47.28 18.82 16.08
CA ASP A 18 46.64 19.88 16.84
C ASP A 18 46.06 20.98 15.93
N ALA A 19 45.04 20.59 15.16
CA ALA A 19 44.38 21.47 14.22
C ALA A 19 43.29 22.29 14.92
N PRO A 20 43.18 23.60 14.65
CA PRO A 20 42.19 24.48 15.30
C PRO A 20 40.73 24.26 14.86
N ILE A 21 40.47 23.27 13.99
CA ILE A 21 39.17 23.01 13.35
C ILE A 21 38.41 21.79 13.90
N ARG A 22 38.77 21.28 15.09
CA ARG A 22 38.17 20.08 15.72
C ARG A 22 36.63 20.13 15.81
N ASN A 23 36.06 21.32 15.94
CA ASN A 23 34.61 21.51 16.05
C ASN A 23 33.81 21.11 14.80
N LEU A 24 34.43 21.03 13.61
CA LEU A 24 33.76 20.60 12.37
C LEU A 24 33.48 19.09 12.32
N TYR A 25 34.11 18.29 13.18
CA TYR A 25 34.03 16.83 13.15
C TYR A 25 32.93 16.25 14.05
N HIS A 26 32.12 17.12 14.66
CA HIS A 26 30.92 16.71 15.40
C HIS A 26 29.71 16.68 14.46
N LEU A 27 29.53 15.55 13.75
CA LEU A 27 28.42 15.40 12.81
C LEU A 27 27.12 15.08 13.56
N PRO A 28 25.99 15.74 13.24
CA PRO A 28 24.68 15.35 13.77
C PRO A 28 24.31 13.93 13.26
N THR A 29 23.72 13.09 14.12
CA THR A 29 23.29 11.73 13.71
C THR A 29 21.95 11.71 12.99
N SER A 30 21.30 12.86 12.81
CA SER A 30 20.08 13.00 12.01
C SER A 30 20.44 13.05 10.52
N PRO A 31 19.62 12.48 9.62
CA PRO A 31 19.80 12.67 8.19
C PRO A 31 19.74 14.16 7.86
N GLU A 32 20.82 14.69 7.31
CA GLU A 32 20.90 16.06 6.85
C GLU A 32 20.34 16.07 5.43
N PHE A 33 19.11 16.57 5.29
CA PHE A 33 18.47 16.68 3.99
C PHE A 33 19.07 17.86 3.25
N LEU A 34 19.45 17.61 1.98
CA LEU A 34 20.00 18.66 1.11
C LEU A 34 18.97 19.73 0.75
N PHE A 35 17.67 19.40 0.86
CA PHE A 35 16.55 20.28 0.58
C PHE A 35 15.65 20.41 1.80
N VAL A 36 15.29 21.65 2.13
CA VAL A 36 14.41 21.97 3.26
C VAL A 36 13.02 21.35 3.03
N GLU A 37 12.63 21.17 1.77
CA GLU A 37 11.41 20.51 1.32
C GLU A 37 11.40 19.01 1.66
N GLU A 38 12.52 18.31 1.49
CA GLU A 38 12.67 16.90 1.87
C GLU A 38 12.71 16.72 3.38
N ALA A 39 13.35 17.66 4.11
CA ALA A 39 13.33 17.68 5.57
C ALA A 39 11.92 17.88 6.14
N ARG A 40 11.06 18.65 5.44
CA ARG A 40 9.67 18.91 5.84
C ARG A 40 8.71 17.78 5.44
N ARG A 41 8.98 17.05 4.36
CA ARG A 41 8.15 15.92 3.92
C ARG A 41 8.37 14.71 4.83
N LYS A 42 7.61 14.66 5.92
CA LYS A 42 7.52 13.48 6.80
C LYS A 42 6.73 12.31 6.19
N ARG A 43 6.23 12.45 4.95
CA ARG A 43 5.34 11.50 4.25
C ARG A 43 5.86 11.18 2.85
N ARG A 44 5.60 9.93 2.41
CA ARG A 44 5.89 9.42 1.06
C ARG A 44 5.39 10.37 -0.03
N SER A 45 6.15 10.49 -1.10
CA SER A 45 5.75 11.21 -2.31
C SER A 45 4.48 10.61 -2.92
N TRP A 46 3.69 11.45 -3.59
CA TRP A 46 2.49 11.04 -4.34
C TRP A 46 2.72 9.79 -5.21
N GLY A 47 3.80 9.81 -6.00
CA GLY A 47 4.16 8.69 -6.88
C GLY A 47 4.61 7.45 -6.11
N GLU A 48 5.21 7.63 -4.93
CA GLU A 48 5.61 6.52 -4.06
C GLU A 48 4.40 5.84 -3.44
N ASN A 49 3.38 6.59 -3.00
CA ASN A 49 2.13 6.02 -2.52
C ASN A 49 1.38 5.30 -3.65
N LEU A 50 1.30 5.91 -4.84
CA LEU A 50 0.64 5.31 -6.00
C LEU A 50 1.26 3.96 -6.39
N THR A 51 2.59 3.92 -6.55
CA THR A 51 3.31 2.70 -6.91
C THR A 51 3.27 1.66 -5.79
N PHE A 52 3.34 2.09 -4.54
CA PHE A 52 3.25 1.21 -3.38
C PHE A 52 1.87 0.54 -3.27
N TYR A 53 0.78 1.32 -3.28
CA TYR A 53 -0.58 0.75 -3.18
C TYR A 53 -0.95 -0.10 -4.39
N THR A 54 -0.58 0.34 -5.60
CA THR A 54 -0.81 -0.43 -6.83
C THR A 54 0.00 -1.72 -6.83
N GLY A 55 1.27 -1.67 -6.44
CA GLY A 55 2.16 -2.83 -6.39
C GLY A 55 1.71 -3.84 -5.32
N CYS A 56 1.45 -3.37 -4.10
CA CYS A 56 0.92 -4.21 -3.02
C CYS A 56 -0.45 -4.81 -3.39
N GLY A 57 -1.34 -4.02 -3.98
CA GLY A 57 -2.65 -4.47 -4.44
C GLY A 57 -2.55 -5.53 -5.55
N TYR A 58 -1.67 -5.31 -6.53
CA TYR A 58 -1.42 -6.27 -7.60
C TYR A 58 -0.87 -7.59 -7.05
N LEU A 59 0.15 -7.54 -6.19
CA LEU A 59 0.75 -8.73 -5.59
C LEU A 59 -0.25 -9.49 -4.70
N ALA A 60 -0.99 -8.78 -3.85
CA ALA A 60 -2.02 -9.39 -3.00
C ALA A 60 -3.12 -10.05 -3.85
N GLY A 61 -3.58 -9.36 -4.89
CA GLY A 61 -4.56 -9.91 -5.85
C GLY A 61 -4.02 -11.11 -6.63
N ALA A 62 -2.75 -11.07 -7.02
CA ALA A 62 -2.11 -12.15 -7.76
C ALA A 62 -1.89 -13.40 -6.91
N LEU A 63 -1.47 -13.24 -5.65
CA LEU A 63 -1.32 -14.34 -4.70
C LEU A 63 -2.67 -14.97 -4.36
N GLY A 64 -3.68 -14.16 -4.05
CA GLY A 64 -5.03 -14.65 -3.75
C GLY A 64 -5.69 -15.33 -4.96
N GLY A 65 -5.62 -14.69 -6.13
CA GLY A 65 -6.13 -15.24 -7.39
C GLY A 65 -5.39 -16.51 -7.80
N GLY A 66 -4.07 -16.52 -7.70
CA GLY A 66 -3.23 -17.68 -7.98
C GLY A 66 -3.58 -18.86 -7.08
N GLY A 67 -3.72 -18.63 -5.78
CA GLY A 67 -4.17 -19.65 -4.81
C GLY A 67 -5.53 -20.24 -5.18
N SER A 68 -6.51 -19.40 -5.51
CA SER A 68 -7.83 -19.87 -5.96
C SER A 68 -7.77 -20.68 -7.27
N GLY A 69 -6.95 -20.24 -8.23
CA GLY A 69 -6.76 -20.94 -9.50
C GLY A 69 -5.97 -22.24 -9.37
N LEU A 70 -5.09 -22.37 -8.36
CA LEU A 70 -4.45 -23.65 -8.02
C LEU A 70 -5.50 -24.65 -7.52
N VAL A 71 -6.39 -24.24 -6.61
CA VAL A 71 -7.45 -25.11 -6.09
C VAL A 71 -8.40 -25.54 -7.21
N GLU A 72 -8.78 -24.62 -8.09
CA GLU A 72 -9.63 -24.93 -9.24
C GLU A 72 -8.93 -25.87 -10.24
N GLY A 73 -7.64 -25.62 -10.51
CA GLY A 73 -6.83 -26.48 -11.39
C GLY A 73 -6.64 -27.89 -10.86
N VAL A 74 -6.54 -28.08 -9.55
CA VAL A 74 -6.46 -29.40 -8.89
C VAL A 74 -7.82 -30.10 -8.89
N ARG A 75 -8.91 -29.36 -8.64
CA ARG A 75 -10.27 -29.92 -8.68
C ARG A 75 -10.69 -30.36 -10.09
N ALA A 76 -10.10 -29.75 -11.12
CA ALA A 76 -10.38 -30.06 -12.52
C ALA A 76 -9.63 -31.31 -13.03
N PHE A 77 -9.00 -32.12 -12.18
CA PHE A 77 -8.30 -33.34 -12.61
C PHE A 77 -9.28 -34.43 -13.06
N GLU A 78 -8.98 -35.05 -14.20
CA GLU A 78 -9.77 -36.16 -14.74
C GLU A 78 -9.06 -37.50 -14.49
N SER A 79 -9.87 -38.54 -14.27
CA SER A 79 -9.43 -39.93 -14.13
C SER A 79 -8.97 -40.47 -15.49
N GLY A 80 -7.71 -40.18 -15.82
CA GLY A 80 -7.06 -40.50 -17.09
C GLY A 80 -5.89 -39.57 -17.42
N ASP A 81 -5.79 -38.41 -16.74
CA ASP A 81 -4.72 -37.44 -16.99
C ASP A 81 -3.34 -37.94 -16.56
N THR A 82 -2.38 -37.88 -17.48
CA THR A 82 -0.96 -38.02 -17.19
C THR A 82 -0.48 -36.90 -16.25
N ALA A 83 0.52 -37.17 -15.42
CA ALA A 83 1.11 -36.17 -14.49
C ALA A 83 1.48 -34.84 -15.18
N LYS A 84 1.95 -34.89 -16.43
CA LYS A 84 2.26 -33.69 -17.23
C LYS A 84 1.03 -32.83 -17.54
N LEU A 85 -0.11 -33.43 -17.88
CA LEU A 85 -1.37 -32.74 -18.15
C LEU A 85 -1.91 -32.06 -16.90
N ARG A 86 -1.84 -32.76 -15.75
CA ARG A 86 -2.26 -32.22 -14.45
C ARG A 86 -1.45 -30.99 -14.06
N ILE A 87 -0.12 -31.05 -14.17
CA ILE A 87 0.77 -29.92 -13.86
C ILE A 87 0.48 -28.73 -14.78
N ASN A 88 0.34 -28.97 -16.09
CA ASN A 88 0.04 -27.89 -17.04
C ASN A 88 -1.30 -27.21 -16.74
N ARG A 89 -2.34 -28.01 -16.45
CA ARG A 89 -3.67 -27.48 -16.09
C ARG A 89 -3.60 -26.61 -14.83
N VAL A 90 -2.93 -27.08 -13.78
CA VAL A 90 -2.75 -26.32 -12.53
C VAL A 90 -1.99 -25.03 -12.77
N LEU A 91 -0.86 -25.06 -13.47
CA LEU A 91 -0.08 -23.85 -13.76
C LEU A 91 -0.87 -22.86 -14.59
N ASN A 92 -1.59 -23.33 -15.62
CA ASN A 92 -2.37 -22.46 -16.48
C ASN A 92 -3.54 -21.83 -15.72
N ALA A 93 -4.27 -22.62 -14.91
CA ALA A 93 -5.38 -22.12 -14.10
C ALA A 93 -4.91 -21.11 -13.05
N ALA A 94 -3.85 -21.42 -12.31
CA ALA A 94 -3.27 -20.54 -11.30
C ALA A 94 -2.68 -19.27 -11.91
N GLY A 95 -1.88 -19.39 -12.96
CA GLY A 95 -1.26 -18.25 -13.63
C GLY A 95 -2.29 -17.33 -14.28
N HIS A 96 -3.32 -17.90 -14.91
CA HIS A 96 -4.41 -17.12 -15.49
C HIS A 96 -5.22 -16.39 -14.40
N SER A 97 -5.66 -17.11 -13.37
CA SER A 97 -6.45 -16.52 -12.28
C SER A 97 -5.65 -15.45 -11.51
N GLY A 98 -4.38 -15.72 -11.21
CA GLY A 98 -3.47 -14.77 -10.55
C GLY A 98 -3.31 -13.48 -11.35
N ARG A 99 -3.07 -13.55 -12.66
CA ARG A 99 -2.96 -12.34 -13.49
C ARG A 99 -4.27 -11.55 -13.56
N VAL A 100 -5.40 -12.23 -13.71
CA VAL A 100 -6.71 -11.60 -13.80
C VAL A 100 -7.06 -10.88 -12.51
N TRP A 101 -6.89 -11.53 -11.35
CA TRP A 101 -7.16 -10.93 -10.05
C TRP A 101 -6.14 -9.87 -9.67
N GLY A 102 -4.85 -10.09 -9.94
CA GLY A 102 -3.79 -9.10 -9.74
C GLY A 102 -4.08 -7.80 -10.50
N ASN A 103 -4.40 -7.87 -11.79
CA ASN A 103 -4.77 -6.68 -12.57
C ASN A 103 -6.00 -5.97 -12.01
N ARG A 104 -7.03 -6.71 -11.60
CA ARG A 104 -8.27 -6.12 -11.05
C ARG A 104 -8.02 -5.38 -9.74
N VAL A 105 -7.32 -6.01 -8.81
CA VAL A 105 -7.02 -5.41 -7.48
C VAL A 105 -5.98 -4.31 -7.60
N GLY A 106 -4.99 -4.46 -8.48
CA GLY A 106 -4.00 -3.41 -8.77
C GLY A 106 -4.64 -2.13 -9.30
N ILE A 107 -5.58 -2.22 -10.25
CA ILE A 107 -6.31 -1.05 -10.76
C ILE A 107 -7.15 -0.40 -9.66
N LEU A 108 -7.78 -1.17 -8.78
CA LEU A 108 -8.49 -0.62 -7.62
C LEU A 108 -7.56 0.13 -6.68
N GLY A 109 -6.36 -0.40 -6.42
CA GLY A 109 -5.33 0.28 -5.62
C GLY A 109 -4.84 1.57 -6.28
N LEU A 110 -4.64 1.56 -7.60
CA LEU A 110 -4.25 2.73 -8.38
C LEU A 110 -5.30 3.84 -8.31
N LEU A 111 -6.57 3.49 -8.53
CA LEU A 111 -7.68 4.43 -8.47
C LEU A 111 -7.86 5.00 -7.05
N TYR A 112 -7.73 4.16 -6.03
CA TYR A 112 -7.79 4.58 -4.63
C TYR A 112 -6.70 5.59 -4.32
N ALA A 113 -5.44 5.26 -4.61
CA ALA A 113 -4.31 6.15 -4.36
C ALA A 113 -4.41 7.44 -5.18
N GLY A 114 -4.90 7.38 -6.43
CA GLY A 114 -5.13 8.55 -7.25
C GLY A 114 -6.19 9.49 -6.68
N ILE A 115 -7.32 8.96 -6.20
CA ILE A 115 -8.39 9.75 -5.60
C ILE A 115 -7.99 10.27 -4.22
N GLU A 116 -7.40 9.44 -3.36
CA GLU A 116 -6.90 9.83 -2.04
C GLU A 116 -5.94 11.02 -2.16
N SER A 117 -4.98 10.91 -3.07
CA SER A 117 -4.04 11.99 -3.33
C SER A 117 -4.65 13.24 -3.97
N GLY A 118 -5.64 13.08 -4.85
CA GLY A 118 -6.35 14.21 -5.44
C GLY A 118 -7.14 15.00 -4.39
N ILE A 119 -7.66 14.31 -3.37
CA ILE A 119 -8.37 14.95 -2.27
C ILE A 119 -7.41 15.56 -1.26
N GLU A 120 -6.29 14.89 -0.92
CA GLU A 120 -5.24 15.48 -0.07
C GLU A 120 -4.73 16.81 -0.66
N ALA A 121 -4.48 16.86 -1.97
CA ALA A 121 -4.05 18.08 -2.66
C ALA A 121 -5.10 19.20 -2.66
N ALA A 122 -6.39 18.87 -2.53
CA ALA A 122 -7.49 19.84 -2.54
C ALA A 122 -7.92 20.30 -1.13
N ARG A 123 -7.63 19.52 -0.07
CA ARG A 123 -8.20 19.75 1.26
C ARG A 123 -7.21 19.82 2.43
N ASP A 124 -5.93 19.47 2.23
CA ASP A 124 -4.86 19.55 3.25
C ASP A 124 -5.23 18.91 4.62
N ALA A 125 -6.18 17.96 4.61
CA ALA A 125 -6.76 17.33 5.79
C ALA A 125 -7.03 15.84 5.55
N ASP A 126 -6.41 14.99 6.37
CA ASP A 126 -6.59 13.54 6.41
C ASP A 126 -7.69 13.17 7.42
N ASP A 127 -8.91 13.01 6.94
CA ASP A 127 -10.00 12.45 7.74
C ASP A 127 -10.44 11.08 7.22
N VAL A 128 -10.83 10.18 8.14
CA VAL A 128 -11.32 8.82 7.83
C VAL A 128 -12.48 8.81 6.83
N TRP A 129 -13.29 9.88 6.84
CA TRP A 129 -14.39 10.07 5.90
C TRP A 129 -13.93 10.32 4.46
N ASN A 130 -12.75 10.91 4.26
CA ASN A 130 -12.15 11.15 2.95
C ASN A 130 -11.66 9.84 2.32
N SER A 131 -10.99 8.97 3.09
CA SER A 131 -10.57 7.64 2.61
C SER A 131 -11.78 6.75 2.27
N VAL A 132 -12.88 6.87 3.03
CA VAL A 132 -14.13 6.15 2.74
C VAL A 132 -14.81 6.70 1.48
N ALA A 133 -14.88 8.02 1.31
CA ALA A 133 -15.42 8.64 0.11
C ALA A 133 -14.56 8.34 -1.13
N ALA A 134 -13.24 8.34 -0.99
CA ALA A 134 -12.29 7.98 -2.04
C ALA A 134 -12.42 6.50 -2.44
N GLY A 135 -12.56 5.61 -1.47
CA GLY A 135 -12.81 4.18 -1.70
C GLY A 135 -14.15 3.93 -2.40
N LEU A 136 -15.20 4.64 -2.00
CA LEU A 136 -16.52 4.56 -2.65
C LEU A 136 -16.51 5.16 -4.06
N GLY A 137 -15.84 6.31 -4.26
CA GLY A 137 -15.66 6.93 -5.57
C GLY A 137 -14.86 6.06 -6.52
N THR A 138 -13.80 5.42 -6.02
CA THR A 138 -13.00 4.44 -6.76
C THR A 138 -13.84 3.22 -7.16
N GLY A 139 -14.61 2.66 -6.23
CA GLY A 139 -15.48 1.52 -6.49
C GLY A 139 -16.61 1.84 -7.48
N ALA A 140 -17.18 3.04 -7.37
CA ALA A 140 -18.19 3.54 -8.31
C ALA A 140 -17.59 3.75 -9.70
N LEU A 141 -16.41 4.36 -9.82
CA LEU A 141 -15.76 4.66 -11.10
C LEU A 141 -15.26 3.38 -11.80
N TYR A 142 -14.59 2.49 -11.07
CA TYR A 142 -14.11 1.20 -11.59
C TYR A 142 -15.27 0.35 -12.12
N ARG A 143 -16.44 0.45 -11.47
CA ARG A 143 -17.59 -0.39 -11.79
C ARG A 143 -18.62 0.29 -12.70
N ALA A 144 -18.59 1.63 -12.82
CA ALA A 144 -19.32 2.36 -13.86
C ALA A 144 -18.86 1.96 -15.27
N ALA A 145 -17.56 1.67 -15.45
CA ALA A 145 -17.02 1.13 -16.70
C ALA A 145 -17.58 -0.26 -17.08
N ARG A 146 -18.29 -0.94 -16.16
CA ARG A 146 -18.88 -2.28 -16.36
C ARG A 146 -20.41 -2.32 -16.20
N GLY A 147 -21.05 -1.15 -16.03
CA GLY A 147 -22.51 -0.99 -15.95
C GLY A 147 -23.07 -0.82 -14.52
N VAL A 148 -24.17 -0.06 -14.41
CA VAL A 148 -24.76 0.47 -13.16
C VAL A 148 -25.18 -0.60 -12.15
N ARG A 149 -25.74 -1.74 -12.62
CA ARG A 149 -26.11 -2.88 -11.74
C ARG A 149 -24.91 -3.46 -11.03
N SER A 150 -23.77 -3.46 -11.71
CA SER A 150 -22.56 -3.91 -11.10
C SER A 150 -22.14 -2.88 -10.04
N ALA A 151 -22.11 -1.58 -10.34
CA ALA A 151 -21.74 -0.56 -9.35
C ALA A 151 -22.53 -0.65 -8.03
N ALA A 152 -23.84 -0.88 -8.08
CA ALA A 152 -24.68 -1.08 -6.91
C ALA A 152 -24.22 -2.26 -6.02
N VAL A 153 -23.91 -3.41 -6.62
CA VAL A 153 -23.43 -4.58 -5.88
C VAL A 153 -22.05 -4.34 -5.27
N ALA A 154 -21.21 -3.46 -5.85
CA ALA A 154 -19.87 -3.19 -5.28
C ALA A 154 -20.00 -2.19 -4.17
N GLY A 155 -20.90 -1.21 -4.32
CA GLY A 155 -21.28 -0.32 -3.23
C GLY A 155 -21.80 -1.10 -2.03
N ALA A 156 -22.67 -2.09 -2.24
CA ALA A 156 -23.18 -2.94 -1.15
C ALA A 156 -22.08 -3.75 -0.47
N VAL A 157 -21.26 -4.47 -1.23
CA VAL A 157 -20.16 -5.29 -0.67
C VAL A 157 -19.09 -4.42 -0.01
N GLY A 158 -18.71 -3.32 -0.66
CA GLY A 158 -17.76 -2.35 -0.13
C GLY A 158 -18.27 -1.69 1.15
N GLY A 159 -19.56 -1.33 1.19
CA GLY A 159 -20.22 -0.78 2.37
C GLY A 159 -20.21 -1.73 3.56
N VAL A 160 -20.44 -3.03 3.34
CA VAL A 160 -20.36 -4.05 4.40
C VAL A 160 -18.94 -4.18 4.94
N VAL A 161 -17.93 -4.23 4.06
CA VAL A 161 -16.52 -4.34 4.46
C VAL A 161 -16.07 -3.12 5.26
N VAL A 162 -16.43 -1.90 4.81
CA VAL A 162 -16.14 -0.66 5.54
C VAL A 162 -16.89 -0.63 6.87
N GLY A 163 -18.15 -1.05 6.90
CA GLY A 163 -18.95 -1.14 8.13
C GLY A 163 -18.32 -2.07 9.17
N MET A 164 -17.83 -3.24 8.76
CA MET A 164 -17.11 -4.17 9.63
C MET A 164 -15.78 -3.56 10.14
N ALA A 165 -15.02 -2.89 9.27
CA ALA A 165 -13.76 -2.27 9.66
C ALA A 165 -13.95 -1.13 10.68
N VAL A 166 -14.99 -0.32 10.51
CA VAL A 166 -15.33 0.77 11.44
C VAL A 166 -15.84 0.22 12.77
N ALA A 167 -16.71 -0.79 12.74
CA ALA A 167 -17.19 -1.47 13.95
C ALA A 167 -16.03 -2.12 14.73
N GLY A 168 -15.09 -2.77 14.02
CA GLY A 168 -13.88 -3.34 14.60
C GLY A 168 -12.98 -2.29 15.24
N LYS A 169 -12.74 -1.14 14.58
CA LYS A 169 -11.98 -0.04 15.16
C LYS A 169 -12.66 0.56 16.39
N GLN A 170 -13.99 0.71 16.38
CA GLN A 170 -14.75 1.17 17.55
C GLN A 170 -14.68 0.18 18.71
N ALA A 171 -14.77 -1.13 18.44
CA ALA A 171 -14.62 -2.16 19.46
C ALA A 171 -13.20 -2.18 20.04
N LEU A 172 -12.17 -2.03 19.20
CA LEU A 172 -10.77 -2.03 19.64
C LEU A 172 -10.45 -0.81 20.52
N LYS A 173 -10.93 0.39 20.15
CA LYS A 173 -10.81 1.60 20.99
C LYS A 173 -11.54 1.47 22.32
N ARG A 174 -12.59 0.64 22.40
CA ARG A 174 -13.32 0.38 23.64
C ARG A 174 -12.58 -0.56 24.59
N TYR A 175 -11.66 -1.38 24.07
CA TYR A 175 -10.89 -2.35 24.85
C TYR A 175 -9.46 -1.90 25.19
N VAL A 176 -8.90 -0.93 24.46
CA VAL A 176 -7.57 -0.35 24.74
C VAL A 176 -7.75 1.10 25.16
N PRO A 177 -7.85 1.39 26.47
CA PRO A 177 -7.74 2.75 26.96
C PRO A 177 -6.27 3.19 26.84
N ILE A 178 -6.01 4.16 25.96
CA ILE A 178 -4.84 5.04 26.04
C ILE A 178 -5.24 6.31 26.80
#